data_AF-A0A2T2PYN1-F1
#
_entry.id   AF-A0A2T2PYN1-F1
#
_cell.length_a   1.000
_cell.length_b   1.000
_cell.length_c   1.000
_cell.angle_alpha   90.00
_cell.angle_beta   90.00
_cell.angle_gamma   90.00
#
_symmetry.space_group_name_H-M   'P 1'
#
loop_
_entity.id
_entity.type
_entity.pdbx_description
1 polymer ?
#
loop_
_entity_poly.entity_id
_entity_poly.type
_entity_poly.pdbx_seq_one_letter_code
_entity_poly.pdbx_strand_id
1 'polypeptide(L)' 'MTCPRFAKPMMATSVNSFRCELCREMVIVFAVVSKFQPPKIVPASAAAQEVARRAFIDR' A
#
# COMPACT_ATOMS: atom_id res chain seq x y z
N MET A 1 -8.59 20.36 3.28
CA MET A 1 -7.83 19.70 4.37
C MET A 1 -7.83 20.63 5.59
N THR A 2 -7.87 20.11 6.81
CA THR A 2 -7.99 20.90 8.06
C THR A 2 -6.76 20.70 8.93
N CYS A 3 -6.24 21.78 9.54
CA CYS A 3 -5.09 21.71 10.43
C CYS A 3 -5.47 20.97 11.73
N PRO A 4 -4.74 19.91 12.13
CA PRO A 4 -5.09 19.12 13.32
C PRO A 4 -4.92 19.89 14.64
N ARG A 5 -4.12 20.96 14.66
CA ARG A 5 -3.92 21.79 15.86
C ARG A 5 -4.99 22.84 16.08
N PHE A 6 -5.44 23.49 15.00
CA PHE A 6 -6.34 24.64 15.08
C PHE A 6 -7.75 24.38 14.58
N ALA A 7 -8.02 23.18 14.04
CA ALA A 7 -9.28 22.83 13.40
C ALA A 7 -9.71 23.83 12.30
N LYS A 8 -8.76 24.56 11.71
CA LYS A 8 -9.00 25.56 10.64
C LYS A 8 -8.61 25.02 9.26
N PRO A 9 -9.24 25.52 8.18
CA PRO A 9 -8.85 25.16 6.81
C PRO A 9 -7.37 25.47 6.54
N MET A 10 -6.71 24.55 5.83
CA MET A 10 -5.36 24.75 5.31
C MET A 10 -5.41 25.25 3.86
N MET A 11 -4.43 26.06 3.47
CA MET A 11 -4.28 26.60 2.12
C MET A 11 -3.47 25.63 1.25
N ALA A 12 -3.91 25.35 0.03
CA ALA A 12 -3.14 24.52 -0.90
C ALA A 12 -1.92 25.30 -1.41
N THR A 13 -0.72 24.70 -1.33
CA THR A 13 0.53 25.27 -1.85
C THR A 13 0.99 24.61 -3.14
N SER A 14 0.56 23.37 -3.39
CA SER A 14 0.74 22.65 -4.65
C SER A 14 -0.40 21.63 -4.81
N VAL A 15 -0.35 20.81 -5.87
CA VAL A 15 -1.32 19.72 -6.12
C VAL A 15 -1.44 18.76 -4.92
N ASN A 16 -0.35 18.55 -4.19
CA ASN A 16 -0.28 17.56 -3.12
C ASN A 16 0.20 18.13 -1.78
N SER A 17 0.26 19.45 -1.61
CA SER A 17 0.72 20.06 -0.36
C SER A 17 -0.24 21.14 0.13
N PHE A 18 -0.35 21.21 1.46
CA PHE A 18 -1.21 22.16 2.17
C PHE A 18 -0.44 22.80 3.31
N ARG A 19 -0.62 24.10 3.54
CA ARG A 19 0.00 24.86 4.62
C ARG A 19 -1.04 25.44 5.56
N CYS A 20 -0.74 25.41 6.86
CA CYS A 20 -1.48 26.18 7.85
C CYS A 20 -0.72 27.48 8.14
N GLU A 21 -1.35 28.64 7.91
CA GLU A 21 -0.70 29.94 8.15
C GLU A 21 -0.44 30.23 9.64
N LEU A 22 -1.21 29.63 10.55
CA LEU A 22 -1.08 29.87 12.00
C LEU A 22 0.10 29.13 12.63
N CYS A 23 0.27 27.82 12.40
CA CYS A 23 1.44 27.07 12.90
C CYS A 23 2.61 27.03 11.92
N ARG A 24 2.44 27.52 10.68
CA ARG A 24 3.41 27.42 9.59
C ARG A 24 3.79 25.98 9.20
N GLU A 25 3.01 24.99 9.62
CA GLU A 25 3.23 23.59 9.26
C GLU A 25 2.71 23.29 7.86
N MET A 26 3.37 22.34 7.20
CA MET A 26 3.03 21.85 5.87
C MET A 26 2.71 20.36 5.93
N VAL A 27 1.62 19.97 5.26
CA VAL A 27 1.22 18.57 5.08
C VAL A 27 1.38 18.23 3.60
N ILE A 28 2.07 17.14 3.30
CA ILE A 28 2.29 16.63 1.94
C ILE A 28 1.59 15.28 1.81
N VAL A 29 0.72 15.15 0.82
CA VAL A 29 -0.04 13.93 0.53
C VAL A 29 0.73 13.10 -0.49
N PHE A 30 1.06 11.86 -0.14
CA PHE A 30 1.63 10.89 -1.06
C PHE A 30 0.55 9.86 -1.42
N ALA A 31 0.16 9.82 -2.69
CA ALA A 31 -0.67 8.74 -3.20
C ALA A 31 0.23 7.52 -3.46
N VAL A 32 0.12 6.49 -2.60
CA VAL A 32 0.81 5.22 -2.83
C VAL A 32 -0.12 4.32 -3.64
N VAL A 33 0.22 4.13 -4.92
CA VAL A 33 -0.46 3.13 -5.76
C VAL A 33 0.13 1.77 -5.43
N SER A 34 -0.59 0.98 -4.63
CA SER A 34 -0.23 -0.42 -4.41
C SER A 34 -0.53 -1.21 -5.68
N LYS A 35 0.50 -1.70 -6.37
CA LYS A 35 0.33 -2.70 -7.43
C LYS A 35 0.13 -4.06 -6.76
N PHE A 36 -1.08 -4.31 -6.27
CA PHE A 36 -1.46 -5.66 -5.87
C PHE A 36 -1.40 -6.56 -7.11
N GLN A 37 -0.30 -7.31 -7.28
CA GLN A 37 -0.25 -8.38 -8.27
C GLN A 37 -0.89 -9.60 -7.64
N PRO A 38 -1.98 -10.14 -8.22
CA PRO A 38 -2.51 -11.41 -7.77
C PRO A 38 -1.43 -12.49 -7.92
N PRO A 39 -1.32 -13.43 -6.97
CA PRO A 39 -0.33 -14.49 -7.05
C PRO A 39 -0.49 -15.24 -8.37
N LYS A 40 0.59 -15.36 -9.14
CA LYS A 40 0.63 -16.25 -10.30
C LYS A 40 0.54 -17.68 -9.78
N ILE A 41 -0.64 -18.25 -9.80
CA ILE A 41 -0.85 -19.69 -9.57
C ILE A 41 -0.24 -20.39 -10.79
N VAL A 42 1.03 -20.76 -10.68
CA VAL A 42 1.68 -21.63 -11.66
C VAL A 42 1.10 -23.04 -11.42
N PRO A 43 0.42 -23.66 -12.40
CA PRO A 43 0.02 -25.04 -12.26
C PRO A 43 1.28 -25.87 -11.99
N ALA A 44 1.26 -26.62 -10.88
CA ALA A 44 2.38 -27.44 -10.44
C ALA A 44 2.89 -28.28 -11.62
N SER A 45 4.19 -28.16 -11.93
CA SER A 45 4.82 -29.04 -12.91
C SER A 45 4.66 -30.49 -12.46
N ALA A 46 4.69 -31.44 -13.41
CA ALA A 46 4.61 -32.87 -13.09
C ALA A 46 5.62 -33.30 -12.01
N ALA A 47 6.79 -32.64 -11.94
CA ALA A 47 7.79 -32.84 -10.90
C ALA A 47 7.31 -32.40 -9.50
N ALA A 48 6.58 -31.28 -9.39
CA ALA A 48 6.03 -30.80 -8.13
C ALA A 48 4.86 -31.66 -7.63
N GLN A 49 4.04 -32.22 -8.54
CA GLN A 49 3.01 -33.19 -8.20
C GLN A 49 3.59 -34.51 -7.67
N GLU A 50 4.69 -34.98 -8.26
CA GLU A 50 5.36 -36.22 -7.82
C GLU A 50 6.01 -36.07 -6.43
N VAL A 51 6.65 -34.92 -6.15
CA VAL A 51 7.21 -34.62 -4.82
C VAL A 51 6.11 -34.54 -3.76
N ALA A 52 4.98 -33.88 -4.07
CA ALA A 52 3.83 -33.84 -3.17
C ALA A 52 3.26 -35.24 -2.94
N ARG A 53 3.07 -36.04 -4.00
CA ARG A 53 2.51 -37.39 -3.90
C ARG A 53 3.34 -38.30 -3.00
N ARG A 54 4.67 -38.23 -3.05
CA ARG A 54 5.56 -38.98 -2.14
C ARG A 54 5.47 -38.53 -0.69
N ALA A 55 5.27 -37.23 -0.45
CA ALA A 55 5.15 -36.70 0.91
C ALA A 55 3.84 -37.10 1.62
N PHE A 56 2.81 -37.52 0.90
CA PHE A 56 1.50 -37.90 1.47
C PHE A 56 1.25 -39.41 1.54
N ILE A 57 2.15 -40.26 1.03
CA ILE A 57 2.02 -41.73 1.10
C ILE A 57 2.69 -42.30 2.36
N ASP A 58 3.49 -41.50 3.09
CA ASP A 58 4.22 -41.93 4.30
C ASP A 58 3.51 -41.49 5.61
N ARG A 59 2.18 -41.63 5.65
CA ARG A 59 1.32 -41.46 6.84
C ARG A 59 0.29 -42.56 6.90
#